data_AF-A0A2R4XFP9-F1
#
_entry.id   AF-A0A2R4XFP9-F1
#
_cell.length_a   1.000
_cell.length_b   1.000
_cell.length_c   1.000
_cell.angle_alpha   90.00
_cell.angle_beta   90.00
_cell.angle_gamma   90.00
#
_symmetry.space_group_name_H-M   'P 1'
#
loop_
_entity.id
_entity.type
_entity.pdbx_description
1 polymer ?
#
loop_
_entity_poly.entity_id
_entity_poly.type
_entity_poly.pdbx_seq_one_letter_code
_entity_poly.pdbx_strand_id
1 'polypeptide(L)'
;MVVAWRIARLMRLDRTCPNLDAALLFEKDEWQAAYILNRKKVPKSPPKLNEVIRLIAVLGGFLGRKGDGEPSVKTIWLGLQRVVDLAAGLKFT
;
A
#
# COMPACT_ATOMS: atom_id res chain seq x y z
N MET A 1 -17.20 7.15 1.28
CA MET A 1 -16.12 6.11 1.27
C MET A 1 -15.83 5.69 2.71
N VAL A 2 -15.99 4.41 3.05
CA VAL A 2 -15.76 3.91 4.42
C VAL A 2 -14.28 3.52 4.57
N VAL A 3 -13.42 4.48 4.90
CA VAL A 3 -11.95 4.28 4.91
C VAL A 3 -11.51 3.23 5.95
N ALA A 4 -12.21 3.16 7.08
CA ALA A 4 -11.99 2.12 8.10
C ALA A 4 -12.22 0.71 7.55
N TRP A 5 -13.26 0.52 6.71
CA TRP A 5 -13.55 -0.77 6.08
C TRP A 5 -12.48 -1.14 5.05
N ARG A 6 -12.00 -0.18 4.25
CA ARG A 6 -10.89 -0.41 3.30
C ARG A 6 -9.66 -0.94 4.03
N ILE A 7 -9.27 -0.33 5.15
CA ILE A 7 -8.11 -0.76 5.93
C ILE A 7 -8.34 -2.14 6.55
N ALA A 8 -9.51 -2.36 7.16
CA ALA A 8 -9.83 -3.67 7.75
C ALA A 8 -9.82 -4.80 6.70
N ARG A 9 -10.31 -4.51 5.49
CA ARG A 9 -10.26 -5.44 4.35
C ARG A 9 -8.83 -5.70 3.89
N LEU A 10 -8.01 -4.66 3.75
CA LEU A 10 -6.59 -4.80 3.38
C LEU A 10 -5.84 -5.66 4.38
N MET A 11 -5.99 -5.42 5.69
CA MET A 11 -5.34 -6.22 6.73
C MET A 11 -5.74 -7.70 6.70
N ARG A 12 -7.02 -7.99 6.40
CA ARG A 12 -7.49 -9.37 6.29
C ARG A 12 -6.89 -10.06 5.07
N LEU A 13 -6.96 -9.39 3.91
CA LEU A 13 -6.47 -9.95 2.64
C LEU A 13 -4.95 -10.10 2.61
N ASP A 14 -4.22 -9.23 3.30
CA ASP A 14 -2.77 -9.34 3.42
C ASP A 14 -2.35 -10.65 4.10
N ARG A 15 -3.12 -11.07 5.12
CA ARG A 15 -2.88 -12.30 5.87
C ARG A 15 -3.38 -13.55 5.16
N THR A 16 -4.55 -13.47 4.53
CA THR A 16 -5.18 -14.66 3.91
C THR A 16 -4.68 -14.92 2.49
N CYS A 17 -4.36 -13.86 1.73
CA CYS A 17 -4.03 -13.95 0.30
C CYS A 17 -2.91 -12.97 -0.08
N PRO A 18 -1.68 -13.12 0.46
CA PRO A 18 -0.59 -12.17 0.25
C PRO A 18 -0.12 -12.09 -1.22
N ASN A 19 -0.32 -13.16 -1.99
CA ASN A 19 0.07 -13.26 -3.39
C ASN A 19 -0.98 -12.70 -4.38
N LEU A 20 -2.07 -12.12 -3.88
CA LEU A 20 -3.10 -11.54 -4.74
C LEU A 20 -2.53 -10.36 -5.55
N ASP A 21 -3.09 -10.11 -6.73
CA ASP A 21 -2.75 -8.95 -7.54
C ASP A 21 -3.20 -7.64 -6.83
N ALA A 22 -2.27 -6.69 -6.66
CA ALA A 22 -2.56 -5.39 -6.07
C ALA A 22 -3.58 -4.57 -6.88
N ALA A 23 -3.67 -4.76 -8.20
CA ALA A 23 -4.60 -4.04 -9.07
C ALA A 23 -6.08 -4.32 -8.76
N LEU A 24 -6.39 -5.38 -8.01
CA LEU A 24 -7.75 -5.69 -7.56
C LEU A 24 -8.22 -4.79 -6.41
N LEU A 25 -7.30 -4.12 -5.72
CA LEU A 25 -7.56 -3.34 -4.49
C LEU A 25 -7.02 -1.91 -4.54
N PHE A 26 -6.09 -1.64 -5.45
CA PHE A 26 -5.44 -0.36 -5.66
C PHE A 26 -5.54 0.05 -7.12
N GLU A 27 -5.81 1.33 -7.36
CA GLU A 27 -5.66 1.90 -8.70
C GLU A 27 -4.19 1.92 -9.11
N LYS A 28 -3.94 2.01 -10.43
CA LYS A 28 -2.58 2.07 -10.99
C LYS A 28 -1.75 3.16 -10.33
N ASP A 29 -2.31 4.36 -10.23
CA ASP A 29 -1.61 5.51 -9.66
C ASP A 29 -1.32 5.32 -8.16
N GLU A 30 -2.21 4.65 -7.41
CA GLU A 30 -2.02 4.41 -5.98
C GLU A 30 -0.85 3.45 -5.72
N TRP A 31 -0.81 2.28 -6.39
CA TRP A 31 0.30 1.37 -6.16
C TRP A 31 1.59 1.90 -6.78
N GLN A 32 1.56 2.65 -7.89
CA GLN A 32 2.75 3.30 -8.42
C GLN A 32 3.27 4.40 -7.48
N ALA A 33 2.39 5.21 -6.90
CA ALA A 33 2.73 6.21 -5.89
C ALA A 33 3.43 5.57 -4.67
N ALA A 34 2.97 4.40 -4.23
CA ALA A 34 3.63 3.68 -3.14
C ALA A 34 5.10 3.34 -3.46
N TYR A 35 5.43 2.98 -4.71
CA TYR A 35 6.82 2.72 -5.13
C TYR A 35 7.63 4.01 -5.25
N ILE A 36 7.04 5.05 -5.85
CA ILE A 36 7.69 6.35 -6.04
C ILE A 36 8.08 6.98 -4.70
N LEU A 37 7.15 6.99 -3.74
CA LEU A 37 7.41 7.53 -2.38
C LEU A 37 8.48 6.74 -1.63
N ASN A 38 8.57 5.43 -1.88
CA ASN A 38 9.63 4.58 -1.33
C ASN A 38 10.93 4.62 -2.14
N ARG A 39 11.04 5.50 -3.17
CA ARG A 39 12.20 5.62 -4.07
C ARG A 39 12.59 4.30 -4.74
N LYS A 40 11.61 3.45 -5.02
CA LYS A 40 11.81 2.17 -5.71
C LYS A 40 11.42 2.27 -7.18
N LYS A 41 12.04 1.42 -8.02
CA LYS A 41 11.68 1.31 -9.43
C LYS A 41 10.27 0.75 -9.55
N VAL A 42 9.40 1.47 -10.24
CA VAL A 42 8.01 1.06 -10.48
C VAL A 42 7.99 -0.15 -11.41
N PRO A 43 7.34 -1.27 -11.04
CA PRO A 43 7.20 -2.43 -11.91
C PRO A 43 6.25 -2.14 -13.08
N LYS A 44 6.48 -2.83 -14.22
CA LYS A 44 5.63 -2.71 -15.42
C LYS A 44 4.30 -3.47 -15.27
N SER A 45 4.32 -4.57 -14.53
CA SER A 45 3.14 -5.37 -14.18
C SER A 45 2.66 -5.04 -12.77
N PRO A 46 1.38 -5.28 -12.46
CA PRO A 46 0.88 -5.15 -11.10
C PRO A 46 1.68 -6.03 -10.12
N PRO A 47 2.16 -5.46 -9.01
CA PRO A 47 2.87 -6.20 -7.98
C PRO A 47 1.91 -7.00 -7.09
N LYS A 48 2.49 -7.80 -6.18
CA LYS A 48 1.71 -8.52 -5.17
C LYS A 48 1.10 -7.56 -4.15
N LEU A 49 -0.08 -7.91 -3.65
CA LEU A 49 -0.80 -7.15 -2.65
C LEU A 49 0.04 -6.89 -1.40
N ASN A 50 0.68 -7.93 -0.86
CA ASN A 50 1.50 -7.82 0.34
C ASN A 50 2.66 -6.84 0.17
N GLU A 51 3.27 -6.82 -1.02
CA GLU A 51 4.38 -5.90 -1.31
C GLU A 51 3.90 -4.45 -1.27
N VAL A 52 2.77 -4.15 -1.89
CA VAL A 52 2.18 -2.80 -1.88
C VAL A 52 1.75 -2.39 -0.47
N ILE A 53 1.09 -3.28 0.27
CA ILE A 53 0.66 -2.99 1.65
C ILE A 53 1.88 -2.73 2.55
N ARG A 54 2.96 -3.49 2.41
CA ARG A 54 4.20 -3.26 3.15
C ARG A 54 4.85 -1.93 2.78
N LEU A 55 4.89 -1.57 1.50
CA LEU A 55 5.40 -0.26 1.05
C LEU A 55 4.58 0.89 1.62
N ILE A 56 3.26 0.77 1.62
CA ILE A 56 2.35 1.73 2.24
C ILE A 56 2.64 1.82 3.75
N ALA A 57 2.74 0.69 4.43
CA ALA A 57 3.02 0.65 5.85
C ALA A 57 4.36 1.33 6.21
N VAL A 58 5.40 1.15 5.38
CA VAL A 58 6.71 1.78 5.58
C VAL A 58 6.58 3.31 5.55
N LEU A 59 5.76 3.85 4.65
CA LEU A 59 5.48 5.29 4.61
C LEU A 59 4.77 5.79 5.87
N GLY A 60 4.03 4.92 6.57
CA GLY A 60 3.42 5.21 7.86
C GLY A 60 4.29 4.90 9.09
N GLY A 61 5.56 4.53 8.90
CA GLY A 61 6.51 4.26 9.98
C GLY A 61 6.75 2.78 10.30
N PHE A 62 6.28 1.85 9.47
CA PHE A 62 6.61 0.43 9.62
C PHE A 62 8.06 0.16 9.20
N LEU A 63 8.82 -0.52 10.05
CA LEU A 63 10.24 -0.79 9.79
C LEU A 63 10.45 -1.97 8.84
N GLY A 64 9.54 -2.95 8.83
CA GLY A 64 9.58 -4.08 7.90
C GLY A 64 10.80 -5.00 8.09
N ARG A 65 11.32 -5.12 9.32
CA ARG A 65 12.43 -6.01 9.62
C ARG A 65 11.97 -7.47 9.61
N LYS A 66 12.92 -8.39 9.41
CA LYS A 66 12.66 -9.83 9.48
C LYS A 66 12.17 -10.18 10.89
N GLY A 67 10.91 -10.55 11.01
CA GLY A 67 10.29 -10.92 12.30
C GLY A 67 9.35 -9.88 12.91
N ASP A 68 9.23 -8.66 12.33
CA ASP A 68 8.31 -7.62 12.83
C ASP A 68 6.82 -8.00 12.72
N GLY A 69 6.51 -9.06 11.97
CA GLY A 69 5.14 -9.51 11.74
C GLY A 69 4.39 -8.65 10.73
N GLU A 70 3.14 -8.33 11.06
CA GLU A 70 2.19 -7.67 10.17
C GLU A 70 2.04 -6.17 10.51
N PRO A 71 1.84 -5.30 9.51
CA PRO A 71 1.63 -3.88 9.74
C PRO A 71 0.42 -3.57 10.64
N SER A 72 0.52 -2.51 11.43
CA SER A 72 -0.59 -2.01 12.27
C SER A 72 -1.60 -1.19 11.45
N VAL A 73 -2.84 -1.06 11.97
CA VAL A 73 -3.87 -0.18 11.39
C VAL A 73 -3.35 1.26 11.21
N LYS A 74 -2.64 1.78 12.22
CA LYS A 74 -2.15 3.17 12.23
C LYS A 74 -1.10 3.41 11.15
N THR A 75 -0.16 2.49 10.99
CA THR A 75 0.89 2.57 9.95
C THR A 75 0.29 2.47 8.55
N ILE A 76 -0.71 1.61 8.35
CA ILE A 76 -1.41 1.53 7.06
C ILE A 76 -2.19 2.82 6.78
N TRP A 77 -2.93 3.35 7.77
CA TRP A 77 -3.68 4.60 7.63
C TRP A 77 -2.78 5.78 7.23
N LEU A 78 -1.69 6.01 7.97
CA LEU A 78 -0.76 7.12 7.71
C LEU A 78 -0.08 6.97 6.34
N GLY A 79 0.28 5.74 5.96
CA GLY A 79 0.84 5.45 4.65
C GLY A 79 -0.14 5.70 3.50
N LEU A 80 -1.40 5.27 3.67
CA LEU A 80 -2.46 5.44 2.69
C LEU A 80 -2.74 6.92 2.41
N GLN A 81 -2.77 7.77 3.44
CA GLN A 81 -2.96 9.21 3.24
C GLN A 81 -1.91 9.77 2.27
N ARG A 82 -0.63 9.47 2.50
CA ARG A 82 0.48 9.92 1.65
C ARG A 82 0.37 9.41 0.21
N VAL A 83 -0.04 8.15 0.04
CA VAL A 83 -0.21 7.54 -1.28
C VAL A 83 -1.37 8.16 -2.04
N VAL A 84 -2.49 8.39 -1.38
CA VAL A 84 -3.66 9.02 -2.00
C VAL A 84 -3.33 10.46 -2.42
N ASP A 85 -2.62 11.21 -1.58
CA ASP A 85 -2.22 12.58 -1.88
C ASP A 85 -1.31 12.64 -3.12
N LEU A 86 -0.31 11.75 -3.21
CA LEU A 86 0.56 11.68 -4.39
C LEU A 86 -0.20 11.18 -5.64
N ALA A 87 -1.03 10.15 -5.50
CA ALA A 87 -1.83 9.61 -6.61
C ALA A 87 -2.79 10.67 -7.17
N ALA A 88 -3.37 11.51 -6.31
CA ALA A 88 -4.15 12.66 -6.75
C ALA A 88 -3.30 13.65 -7.57
N GLY A 89 -2.07 13.96 -7.12
CA GLY A 89 -1.15 14.82 -7.87
C GLY A 89 -0.73 14.27 -9.24
N LEU A 90 -0.51 12.96 -9.33
CA LEU A 90 -0.15 12.28 -10.59
C LEU A 90 -1.26 12.36 -11.65
N LYS A 91 -2.53 12.44 -11.24
CA LYS A 91 -3.67 12.55 -12.17
C LYS A 91 -3.76 13.91 -12.89
N PHE A 92 -3.04 14.93 -12.41
CA PHE A 92 -3.04 16.28 -12.98
C PHE A 92 -1.74 16.62 -13.73
N THR A 93 -0.85 15.64 -13.94
CA THR A 93 0.40 15.79 -14.71
C THR A 93 0.28 15.01 -16.01
#